data_AF-A0A7C1IJB1-F1
#
_entry.id   AF-A0A7C1IJB1-F1
#
_cell.length_a   1.000
_cell.length_b   1.000
_cell.length_c   1.000
_cell.angle_alpha   90.00
_cell.angle_beta   90.00
_cell.angle_gamma   90.00
#
_symmetry.space_group_name_H-M   'P 1'
#
loop_
_entity.id
_entity.type
_entity.pdbx_description
1 polymer ?
#
loop_
_entity_poly.entity_id
_entity_poly.type
_entity_poly.pdbx_seq_one_letter_code
_entity_poly.pdbx_strand_id
1 'polypeptide(L)'
;MSVAANALTPEVDWEHLWAPYDADTYALALSFLRPEDVALDIGAGDLRFARLAAKYVKRVIAVERNASVLLPSPARRGAGGEGKLQIICADALTLQFPRGVTAGVLLMRHCRHFRAYAAKLRQCGCQRLITNARWGMNVEEINLEAPRQPYAQIQSQWYACECGAVGFAPGPLELINVNSLEQVMEVNACPNCLITNNN
;
A
#
# COMPACT_ATOMS: atom_id res chain seq x y z
N MET A 1 -34.67 34.24 -15.35
CA MET A 1 -33.31 34.45 -14.79
C MET A 1 -32.81 33.10 -14.32
N SER A 2 -31.94 32.47 -15.10
CA SER A 2 -31.39 31.14 -14.84
C SER A 2 -30.01 31.31 -14.23
N VAL A 3 -29.83 30.91 -12.97
CA VAL A 3 -28.51 30.84 -12.34
C VAL A 3 -27.89 29.51 -12.76
N ALA A 4 -26.80 29.60 -13.52
CA ALA A 4 -26.06 28.46 -14.06
C ALA A 4 -25.47 27.60 -12.94
N ALA A 5 -25.49 26.29 -13.17
CA ALA A 5 -24.87 25.28 -12.32
C ALA A 5 -23.37 25.54 -12.16
N ASN A 6 -22.90 25.46 -10.91
CA ASN A 6 -21.48 25.40 -10.57
C ASN A 6 -20.84 24.20 -11.27
N ALA A 7 -19.92 24.46 -12.19
CA ALA A 7 -19.07 23.44 -12.76
C ALA A 7 -18.13 22.92 -11.67
N LEU A 8 -18.34 21.67 -11.27
CA LEU A 8 -17.41 20.90 -10.44
C LEU A 8 -16.06 20.84 -11.16
N THR A 9 -15.00 21.24 -10.46
CA THR A 9 -13.61 21.01 -10.88
C THR A 9 -13.40 19.51 -11.15
N PRO A 10 -12.73 19.11 -12.24
CA PRO A 10 -12.43 17.70 -12.47
C PRO A 10 -11.56 17.19 -11.32
N GLU A 11 -12.01 16.11 -10.69
CA GLU A 11 -11.30 15.40 -9.63
C GLU A 11 -9.92 15.01 -10.16
N VAL A 12 -8.84 15.53 -9.54
CA VAL A 12 -7.48 15.19 -9.96
C VAL A 12 -7.26 13.71 -9.72
N ASP A 13 -6.93 12.98 -10.78
CA ASP A 13 -6.62 11.56 -10.67
C ASP A 13 -5.22 11.35 -10.08
N TRP A 14 -5.15 11.47 -8.76
CA TRP A 14 -3.91 11.36 -7.98
C TRP A 14 -3.21 10.00 -8.16
N GLU A 15 -3.91 8.94 -8.60
CA GLU A 15 -3.29 7.64 -8.86
C GLU A 15 -2.40 7.63 -10.11
N HIS A 16 -2.61 8.57 -11.04
CA HIS A 16 -1.79 8.73 -12.23
C HIS A 16 -0.60 9.67 -12.04
N LEU A 17 -0.55 10.39 -10.91
CA LEU A 17 0.57 11.27 -10.57
C LEU A 17 1.63 10.48 -9.81
N TRP A 18 2.86 10.51 -10.34
CA TRP A 18 4.02 9.91 -9.67
C TRP A 18 4.89 11.02 -9.06
N ALA A 19 5.26 10.83 -7.80
CA ALA A 19 6.31 11.59 -7.14
C ALA A 19 7.10 10.64 -6.24
N PRO A 20 8.44 10.80 -6.16
CA PRO A 20 9.21 9.97 -5.26
C PRO A 20 8.96 10.34 -3.80
N TYR A 21 9.11 9.36 -2.92
CA TYR A 21 9.17 9.60 -1.48
C TYR A 21 10.55 10.12 -1.04
N ASP A 22 10.57 10.73 0.14
CA ASP A 22 11.80 11.12 0.83
C ASP A 22 12.60 9.89 1.32
N ALA A 23 13.82 10.16 1.78
CA ALA A 23 14.74 9.12 2.25
C ALA A 23 14.23 8.41 3.51
N ASP A 24 13.54 9.13 4.40
CA ASP A 24 13.07 8.61 5.69
C ASP A 24 11.94 7.59 5.49
N THR A 25 11.00 7.89 4.59
CA THR A 25 9.94 6.96 4.17
C THR A 25 10.55 5.67 3.62
N TYR A 26 11.56 5.77 2.76
CA TYR A 26 12.23 4.58 2.23
C TYR A 26 13.01 3.83 3.31
N ALA A 27 13.71 4.53 4.20
CA ALA A 27 14.44 3.90 5.30
C ALA A 27 13.50 3.11 6.22
N LEU A 28 12.33 3.66 6.54
CA LEU A 28 11.32 2.98 7.32
C LEU A 28 10.71 1.79 6.58
N ALA A 29 10.39 1.91 5.28
CA ALA A 29 9.91 0.78 4.50
C ALA A 29 10.97 -0.33 4.38
N LEU A 30 12.25 0.02 4.25
CA LEU A 30 13.36 -0.93 4.21
C LEU A 30 13.56 -1.66 5.55
N SER A 31 13.28 -1.01 6.69
CA SER A 31 13.47 -1.64 8.01
C SER A 31 12.49 -2.78 8.30
N PHE A 32 11.36 -2.83 7.60
CA PHE A 32 10.41 -3.96 7.64
C PHE A 32 10.81 -5.13 6.74
N LEU A 33 11.66 -4.90 5.74
CA LEU A 33 12.15 -5.98 4.88
C LEU A 33 13.19 -6.83 5.61
N ARG A 34 13.29 -8.10 5.20
CA ARG A 34 14.19 -9.11 5.76
C ARG A 34 15.11 -9.67 4.67
N PRO A 35 16.34 -10.09 4.98
CA PRO A 35 17.30 -10.57 3.98
C PRO A 35 16.79 -11.75 3.12
N GLU A 36 15.92 -12.58 3.67
CA GLU A 36 15.31 -13.74 3.00
C GLU A 36 14.17 -13.39 2.05
N ASP A 37 13.71 -12.13 2.06
CA ASP A 37 12.49 -11.76 1.35
C ASP A 37 12.62 -11.85 -0.18
N VAL A 38 11.55 -12.37 -0.79
CA VAL A 38 11.20 -12.11 -2.18
C VAL A 38 10.15 -11.00 -2.16
N ALA A 39 10.60 -9.77 -2.32
CA ALA A 39 9.76 -8.58 -2.23
C ALA A 39 9.08 -8.25 -3.56
N LEU A 40 7.78 -7.98 -3.54
CA LEU A 40 7.01 -7.47 -4.69
C LEU A 40 6.71 -5.98 -4.47
N ASP A 41 7.38 -5.10 -5.21
CA ASP A 41 7.20 -3.64 -5.17
C ASP A 41 6.14 -3.21 -6.18
N ILE A 42 4.94 -2.85 -5.70
CA ILE A 42 3.75 -2.52 -6.49
C ILE A 42 3.70 -1.00 -6.70
N GLY A 43 3.67 -0.56 -7.96
CA GLY A 43 3.75 0.87 -8.29
C GLY A 43 5.18 1.39 -8.08
N ALA A 44 6.16 0.64 -8.57
CA ALA A 44 7.58 0.83 -8.26
C ALA A 44 8.17 2.15 -8.80
N GLY A 45 7.43 2.89 -9.63
CA GLY A 45 7.85 4.21 -10.12
C GLY A 45 9.19 4.16 -10.85
N ASP A 46 10.12 5.05 -10.46
CA ASP A 46 11.46 5.14 -11.05
C ASP A 46 12.46 4.10 -10.51
N LEU A 47 11.94 3.05 -9.86
CA LEU A 47 12.66 1.92 -9.29
C LEU A 47 13.59 2.29 -8.12
N ARG A 48 13.47 3.48 -7.54
CA ARG A 48 14.39 3.92 -6.48
C ARG A 48 14.31 3.04 -5.24
N PHE A 49 13.10 2.80 -4.73
CA PHE A 49 12.92 1.88 -3.60
C PHE A 49 13.36 0.45 -3.97
N ALA A 50 12.87 -0.08 -5.09
CA ALA A 50 13.25 -1.40 -5.59
C ALA A 50 14.79 -1.63 -5.64
N ARG A 51 15.55 -0.63 -6.11
CA ARG A 51 17.03 -0.69 -6.16
C ARG A 51 17.68 -0.65 -4.79
N LEU A 52 17.11 0.09 -3.83
CA LEU A 52 17.58 0.07 -2.45
C LEU A 52 17.30 -1.29 -1.81
N ALA A 53 16.08 -1.80 -1.95
CA ALA A 53 15.67 -3.09 -1.42
C ALA A 53 16.50 -4.25 -2.00
N ALA A 54 16.80 -4.24 -3.30
CA ALA A 54 17.58 -5.28 -3.97
C ALA A 54 19.02 -5.44 -3.43
N LYS A 55 19.55 -4.45 -2.71
CA LYS A 55 20.84 -4.56 -2.01
C LYS A 55 20.75 -5.43 -0.75
N TYR A 56 19.57 -5.52 -0.14
CA TYR A 56 19.37 -6.11 1.18
C TYR A 56 18.66 -7.47 1.13
N VAL A 57 17.62 -7.60 0.30
CA VAL A 57 16.78 -8.80 0.26
C VAL A 57 17.29 -9.88 -0.70
N LYS A 58 16.63 -11.04 -0.72
CA LYS A 58 16.95 -12.17 -1.62
C LYS A 58 16.64 -11.82 -3.06
N ARG A 59 15.46 -11.23 -3.32
CA ARG A 59 15.01 -10.80 -4.65
C ARG A 59 13.96 -9.71 -4.54
N VAL A 60 13.95 -8.79 -5.51
CA VAL A 60 12.89 -7.80 -5.70
C VAL A 60 12.26 -8.01 -7.07
N ILE A 61 10.93 -7.98 -7.11
CA ILE A 61 10.12 -7.95 -8.32
C ILE A 61 9.40 -6.60 -8.31
N ALA A 62 9.80 -5.69 -9.19
CA ALA A 62 9.23 -4.36 -9.30
C ALA A 62 8.18 -4.32 -10.42
N VAL A 63 6.98 -3.86 -10.11
CA VAL A 63 5.87 -3.73 -11.07
C VAL A 63 5.51 -2.25 -11.21
N GLU A 64 5.58 -1.75 -12.43
CA GLU A 64 5.18 -0.39 -12.77
C GLU A 64 4.45 -0.41 -14.12
N ARG A 65 3.31 0.29 -14.24
CA ARG A 65 2.53 0.33 -15.47
C ARG A 65 3.04 1.37 -16.44
N ASN A 66 3.64 2.45 -15.94
CA ASN A 66 4.09 3.56 -16.74
C ASN A 66 5.53 3.37 -17.19
N ALA A 67 5.68 2.88 -18.42
CA ALA A 67 6.98 2.71 -19.05
C ALA A 67 7.84 3.99 -19.05
N SER A 68 7.24 5.19 -19.09
CA SER A 68 8.01 6.44 -19.14
C SER A 68 8.73 6.75 -17.82
N VAL A 69 8.20 6.27 -16.68
CA VAL A 69 8.82 6.41 -15.36
C VAL A 69 9.94 5.37 -15.17
N LEU A 70 9.82 4.21 -15.82
CA LEU A 70 10.86 3.17 -15.87
C LEU A 70 12.07 3.58 -16.72
N LEU A 71 11.89 4.48 -17.70
CA LEU A 71 12.97 4.94 -18.55
C LEU A 71 14.05 5.62 -17.68
N PRO A 72 15.32 5.27 -17.86
CA PRO A 72 16.36 5.72 -16.96
C PRO A 72 16.56 7.23 -17.07
N SER A 73 16.46 7.93 -15.93
CA SER A 73 17.24 9.15 -15.78
C SER A 73 18.73 8.77 -15.90
N PRO A 74 19.54 9.46 -16.73
CA PRO A 74 20.94 9.11 -17.02
C PRO A 74 21.84 8.93 -15.79
N ALA A 75 21.46 9.49 -14.64
CA ALA A 75 22.27 9.52 -13.42
C ALA A 75 22.31 8.20 -12.61
N ARG A 76 21.72 7.08 -13.07
CA ARG A 76 21.49 5.88 -12.22
C ARG A 76 22.06 4.55 -12.74
N ARG A 77 22.89 4.55 -13.78
CA ARG A 77 23.48 3.33 -14.37
C ARG A 77 24.55 2.61 -13.52
N GLY A 78 24.75 2.97 -12.25
CA GLY A 78 25.94 2.54 -11.49
C GLY A 78 25.75 1.84 -10.14
N ALA A 79 24.53 1.57 -9.65
CA ALA A 79 24.38 1.04 -8.28
C ALA A 79 23.23 0.05 -8.09
N GLY A 80 23.53 -1.25 -8.12
CA GLY A 80 22.77 -2.28 -7.38
C GLY A 80 22.42 -3.55 -8.17
N GLY A 81 23.20 -4.61 -7.95
CA GLY A 81 22.79 -6.03 -7.99
C GLY A 81 21.94 -6.49 -9.18
N GLU A 82 22.51 -6.56 -10.37
CA GLU A 82 21.82 -6.91 -11.63
C GLU A 82 21.12 -8.29 -11.63
N GLY A 83 21.40 -9.17 -10.66
CA GLY A 83 20.74 -10.47 -10.53
C GLY A 83 19.52 -10.52 -9.59
N LYS A 84 19.31 -9.52 -8.74
CA LYS A 84 18.27 -9.56 -7.68
C LYS A 84 17.02 -8.76 -8.00
N LEU A 85 17.08 -7.83 -8.95
CA LEU A 85 15.94 -6.98 -9.33
C LEU A 85 15.36 -7.42 -10.67
N GLN A 86 14.13 -7.93 -10.65
CA GLN A 86 13.31 -8.14 -11.84
C GLN A 86 12.35 -6.96 -12.01
N ILE A 87 12.24 -6.44 -13.23
CA ILE A 87 11.32 -5.35 -13.57
C ILE A 87 10.21 -5.91 -14.48
N ILE A 88 8.96 -5.63 -14.15
CA ILE A 88 7.79 -6.00 -14.96
C ILE A 88 7.03 -4.71 -15.28
N CYS A 89 6.99 -4.36 -16.56
CA CYS A 89 6.19 -3.24 -17.05
C CYS A 89 4.75 -3.72 -17.31
N ALA A 90 3.86 -3.59 -16.33
CA ALA A 90 2.48 -4.06 -16.42
C ALA A 90 1.58 -3.35 -15.41
N ASP A 91 0.27 -3.40 -15.65
CA ASP A 91 -0.72 -3.02 -14.64
C ASP A 91 -0.77 -4.08 -13.53
N ALA A 92 -0.39 -3.68 -12.32
CA ALA A 92 -0.41 -4.54 -11.16
C ALA A 92 -1.82 -5.04 -10.78
N LEU A 93 -2.91 -4.41 -11.25
CA LEU A 93 -4.27 -4.90 -11.04
C LEU A 93 -4.60 -6.12 -11.88
N THR A 94 -4.08 -6.19 -13.11
CA THR A 94 -4.36 -7.29 -14.05
C THR A 94 -3.26 -8.36 -14.04
N LEU A 95 -2.04 -8.01 -13.66
CA LEU A 95 -0.91 -8.93 -13.56
C LEU A 95 -1.14 -10.03 -12.51
N GLN A 96 -1.01 -11.30 -12.86
CA GLN A 96 -0.96 -12.36 -11.86
C GLN A 96 0.34 -12.26 -11.05
N PHE A 97 0.23 -12.13 -9.72
CA PHE A 97 1.41 -12.02 -8.86
C PHE A 97 2.20 -13.33 -8.83
N PRO A 98 3.54 -13.28 -8.99
CA PRO A 98 4.37 -14.47 -8.94
C PRO A 98 4.21 -15.22 -7.60
N ARG A 99 4.25 -16.55 -7.64
CA ARG A 99 4.29 -17.38 -6.43
C ARG A 99 5.61 -17.18 -5.68
N GLY A 100 5.58 -17.39 -4.37
CA GLY A 100 6.77 -17.33 -3.52
C GLY A 100 7.21 -15.92 -3.14
N VAL A 101 6.38 -14.91 -3.40
CA VAL A 101 6.50 -13.58 -2.79
C VAL A 101 6.25 -13.70 -1.29
N THR A 102 7.15 -13.19 -0.48
CA THR A 102 7.08 -13.25 0.99
C THR A 102 6.68 -11.91 1.62
N ALA A 103 6.97 -10.81 0.92
CA ALA A 103 6.61 -9.45 1.33
C ALA A 103 6.10 -8.65 0.13
N GLY A 104 4.93 -8.05 0.25
CA GLY A 104 4.44 -7.02 -0.67
C GLY A 104 4.85 -5.64 -0.19
N VAL A 105 5.14 -4.74 -1.11
CA VAL A 105 5.38 -3.32 -0.84
C VAL A 105 4.42 -2.50 -1.68
N LEU A 106 3.67 -1.61 -1.03
CA LEU A 106 2.70 -0.71 -1.66
C LEU A 106 2.89 0.70 -1.08
N LEU A 107 3.89 1.43 -1.59
CA LEU A 107 4.10 2.83 -1.26
C LEU A 107 3.31 3.70 -2.23
N MET A 108 2.00 3.74 -2.05
CA MET A 108 1.05 4.48 -2.88
C MET A 108 0.01 5.15 -1.98
N ARG A 109 0.34 6.30 -1.41
CA ARG A 109 -0.46 6.99 -0.37
C ARG A 109 -1.87 7.42 -0.80
N HIS A 110 -2.17 7.39 -2.09
CA HIS A 110 -3.49 7.70 -2.66
C HIS A 110 -4.12 6.47 -3.34
N CYS A 111 -3.72 5.26 -2.94
CA CYS A 111 -4.23 4.02 -3.52
C CYS A 111 -5.73 3.83 -3.23
N ARG A 112 -6.53 3.76 -4.28
CA ARG A 112 -7.97 3.42 -4.24
C ARG A 112 -8.21 1.90 -4.34
N HIS A 113 -7.18 1.16 -4.73
CA HIS A 113 -7.26 -0.29 -4.98
C HIS A 113 -6.60 -1.15 -3.89
N PHE A 114 -6.44 -0.62 -2.67
CA PHE A 114 -5.77 -1.31 -1.57
C PHE A 114 -6.28 -2.74 -1.36
N ARG A 115 -7.60 -2.92 -1.28
CA ARG A 115 -8.25 -4.23 -1.10
C ARG A 115 -7.83 -5.24 -2.15
N ALA A 116 -7.80 -4.80 -3.42
CA ALA A 116 -7.45 -5.67 -4.54
C ALA A 116 -5.99 -6.12 -4.45
N TYR A 117 -5.06 -5.21 -4.16
CA TYR A 117 -3.66 -5.56 -3.98
C TYR A 117 -3.42 -6.49 -2.78
N ALA A 118 -4.03 -6.19 -1.64
CA ALA A 118 -3.93 -7.05 -0.45
C ALA A 118 -4.50 -8.46 -0.70
N ALA A 119 -5.62 -8.57 -1.43
CA ALA A 119 -6.19 -9.86 -1.80
C ALA A 119 -5.27 -10.66 -2.73
N LYS A 120 -4.68 -10.01 -3.74
CA LYS A 120 -3.75 -10.65 -4.67
C LYS A 120 -2.46 -11.13 -3.98
N LEU A 121 -1.95 -10.35 -3.02
CA LEU A 121 -0.82 -10.75 -2.19
C LEU A 121 -1.14 -12.02 -1.39
N ARG A 122 -2.30 -12.06 -0.72
CA ARG A 122 -2.73 -13.28 0.00
C ARG A 122 -2.83 -14.49 -0.94
N GLN A 123 -3.42 -14.31 -2.12
CA GLN A 123 -3.61 -15.38 -3.09
C GLN A 123 -2.30 -15.97 -3.62
N CYS A 124 -1.22 -15.19 -3.69
CA CYS A 124 0.10 -15.70 -4.08
C CYS A 124 0.94 -16.26 -2.92
N GLY A 125 0.38 -16.29 -1.70
CA GLY A 125 1.03 -16.79 -0.48
C GLY A 125 1.87 -15.74 0.25
N CYS A 126 1.71 -14.46 -0.05
CA CYS A 126 2.41 -13.40 0.65
C CYS A 126 1.80 -13.16 2.03
N GLN A 127 2.67 -13.05 3.04
CA GLN A 127 2.27 -12.98 4.45
C GLN A 127 2.24 -11.54 4.98
N ARG A 128 3.02 -10.65 4.38
CA ARG A 128 3.24 -9.30 4.89
C ARG A 128 3.06 -8.25 3.81
N LEU A 129 2.47 -7.12 4.16
CA LEU A 129 2.37 -5.95 3.31
C LEU A 129 2.98 -4.74 4.01
N ILE A 130 4.00 -4.16 3.41
CA ILE A 130 4.62 -2.90 3.85
C ILE A 130 4.00 -1.77 3.04
N THR A 131 3.36 -0.80 3.69
CA THR A 131 2.54 0.18 2.98
C THR A 131 2.40 1.49 3.72
N ASN A 132 2.13 2.56 2.99
CA ASN A 132 1.62 3.83 3.52
C ASN A 132 0.24 4.19 2.96
N ALA A 133 -0.43 3.25 2.28
CA ALA A 133 -1.68 3.50 1.58
C ALA A 133 -2.85 3.80 2.53
N ARG A 134 -2.86 3.21 3.73
CA ARG A 134 -3.95 3.41 4.72
C ARG A 134 -3.83 4.74 5.47
N TRP A 135 -2.62 5.08 5.91
CA TRP A 135 -2.35 6.25 6.75
C TRP A 135 -1.85 7.49 5.98
N GLY A 136 -1.57 7.35 4.68
CA GLY A 136 -1.12 8.41 3.78
C GLY A 136 0.33 8.86 3.98
N MET A 137 0.79 9.00 5.23
CA MET A 137 2.12 9.51 5.56
C MET A 137 3.02 8.49 6.27
N ASN A 138 2.45 7.67 7.16
CA ASN A 138 3.22 6.68 7.91
C ASN A 138 3.31 5.35 7.15
N VAL A 139 4.47 4.69 7.23
CA VAL A 139 4.65 3.33 6.74
C VAL A 139 4.34 2.34 7.87
N GLU A 140 3.61 1.30 7.55
CA GLU A 140 3.29 0.19 8.45
C GLU A 140 3.61 -1.15 7.80
N GLU A 141 3.76 -2.18 8.63
CA GLU A 141 3.73 -3.57 8.23
C GLU A 141 2.41 -4.21 8.65
N ILE A 142 1.73 -4.83 7.69
CA ILE A 142 0.46 -5.52 7.89
C ILE A 142 0.71 -7.02 7.79
N ASN A 143 0.33 -7.78 8.82
CA ASN A 143 0.17 -9.23 8.72
C ASN A 143 -1.10 -9.54 7.92
N LEU A 144 -0.92 -10.05 6.70
CA LEU A 144 -2.00 -10.39 5.77
C LEU A 144 -2.77 -11.64 6.19
N GLU A 145 -2.16 -12.53 6.96
CA GLU A 145 -2.77 -13.80 7.40
C GLU A 145 -3.56 -13.67 8.71
N ALA A 146 -3.30 -12.62 9.49
CA ALA A 146 -4.01 -12.41 10.74
C ALA A 146 -5.53 -12.27 10.50
N PRO A 147 -6.39 -12.84 11.37
CA PRO A 147 -7.83 -12.65 11.26
C PRO A 147 -8.19 -11.17 11.43
N ARG A 148 -9.28 -10.75 10.80
CA ARG A 148 -9.83 -9.39 10.90
C ARG A 148 -11.13 -9.43 11.69
N GLN A 149 -11.28 -8.55 12.68
CA GLN A 149 -12.51 -8.48 13.45
C GLN A 149 -13.61 -7.78 12.66
N PRO A 150 -14.88 -8.21 12.76
CA PRO A 150 -15.99 -7.44 12.22
C PRO A 150 -16.02 -6.04 12.83
N TYR A 151 -16.12 -5.00 11.98
CA TYR A 151 -16.21 -3.61 12.44
C TYR A 151 -17.34 -3.40 13.46
N ALA A 152 -18.46 -4.12 13.31
CA ALA A 152 -19.60 -4.05 14.23
C ALA A 152 -19.29 -4.52 15.67
N GLN A 153 -18.13 -5.15 15.91
CA GLN A 153 -17.72 -5.63 17.23
C GLN A 153 -16.76 -4.69 17.96
N ILE A 154 -16.33 -3.60 17.32
CA ILE A 154 -15.44 -2.61 17.94
C ILE A 154 -16.21 -1.33 18.26
N GLN A 155 -15.79 -0.63 19.32
CA GLN A 155 -16.35 0.65 19.74
C GLN A 155 -15.27 1.45 20.47
N SER A 156 -15.33 2.78 20.36
CA SER A 156 -14.42 3.71 21.05
C SER A 156 -12.94 3.43 20.80
N GLN A 157 -12.55 3.09 19.56
CA GLN A 157 -11.16 2.71 19.23
C GLN A 157 -10.77 3.05 17.79
N TRP A 158 -9.46 3.26 17.54
CA TRP A 158 -8.91 3.35 16.19
C TRP A 158 -9.00 2.02 15.46
N TYR A 159 -9.28 2.07 14.16
CA TYR A 159 -9.33 0.90 13.31
C TYR A 159 -8.60 1.12 11.99
N ALA A 160 -8.11 0.03 11.44
CA ALA A 160 -7.62 -0.06 10.08
C ALA A 160 -8.24 -1.28 9.40
N CYS A 161 -8.99 -1.02 8.32
CA CYS A 161 -9.81 -2.03 7.68
C CYS A 161 -9.06 -2.72 6.53
N GLU A 162 -9.42 -3.97 6.24
CA GLU A 162 -8.95 -4.72 5.08
C GLU A 162 -9.22 -4.02 3.74
N CYS A 163 -10.19 -3.10 3.68
CA CYS A 163 -10.47 -2.33 2.47
C CYS A 163 -9.51 -1.15 2.27
N GLY A 164 -8.66 -0.87 3.26
CA GLY A 164 -7.72 0.25 3.27
C GLY A 164 -8.21 1.48 4.03
N ALA A 165 -9.49 1.51 4.44
CA ALA A 165 -10.03 2.61 5.22
C ALA A 165 -9.53 2.57 6.67
N VAL A 166 -9.22 3.73 7.22
CA VAL A 166 -8.85 3.93 8.63
C VAL A 166 -9.79 4.93 9.27
N GLY A 167 -9.92 4.88 10.59
CA GLY A 167 -10.69 5.86 11.33
C GLY A 167 -10.86 5.49 12.79
N PHE A 168 -11.74 6.21 13.47
CA PHE A 168 -12.13 5.91 14.85
C PHE A 168 -13.56 5.37 14.87
N ALA A 169 -13.78 4.23 15.49
CA ALA A 169 -15.12 3.67 15.68
C ALA A 169 -15.81 4.41 16.84
N PRO A 170 -17.00 5.01 16.64
CA PRO A 170 -17.70 5.70 17.71
C PRO A 170 -18.18 4.72 18.78
N GLY A 171 -18.39 5.22 20.00
CA GLY A 171 -18.88 4.43 21.13
C GLY A 171 -18.96 5.27 22.42
N PRO A 172 -19.34 4.64 23.55
CA PRO A 172 -19.38 5.30 24.85
C PRO A 172 -18.02 5.90 25.24
N LEU A 173 -18.03 7.13 25.77
CA LEU A 173 -16.81 7.86 26.15
C LEU A 173 -16.10 7.18 27.33
N GLU A 174 -16.84 6.48 28.18
CA GLU A 174 -16.36 5.75 29.35
C GLU A 174 -15.43 4.58 28.96
N LEU A 175 -15.51 4.11 27.71
CA LEU A 175 -14.64 3.08 27.17
C LEU A 175 -13.34 3.63 26.59
N ILE A 176 -13.24 4.96 26.37
CA ILE A 176 -12.03 5.60 25.87
C ILE A 176 -11.00 5.66 26.99
N ASN A 177 -9.89 4.96 26.77
CA ASN A 177 -8.73 4.94 27.64
C ASN A 177 -7.44 5.00 26.80
N VAL A 178 -6.28 5.08 27.46
CA VAL A 178 -4.97 5.15 26.79
C VAL A 178 -4.78 4.01 25.77
N ASN A 179 -5.13 2.77 26.14
CA ASN A 179 -5.00 1.63 25.22
C ASN A 179 -5.88 1.80 23.98
N SER A 180 -7.10 2.32 24.11
CA SER A 180 -7.99 2.55 22.97
C SER A 180 -7.50 3.65 22.01
N LEU A 181 -6.65 4.56 22.50
CA LEU A 181 -6.06 5.64 21.71
C LEU A 181 -4.74 5.22 21.06
N GLU A 182 -4.01 4.29 21.66
CA GLU A 182 -2.71 3.81 21.17
C GLU A 182 -2.81 2.58 20.27
N GLN A 183 -3.85 1.76 20.43
CA GLN A 183 -4.03 0.53 19.66
C GLN A 183 -4.94 0.75 18.45
N VAL A 184 -4.49 0.23 17.30
CA VAL A 184 -5.27 0.13 16.08
C VAL A 184 -5.82 -1.28 15.94
N MET A 185 -7.14 -1.40 15.80
CA MET A 185 -7.79 -2.67 15.52
C MET A 185 -7.85 -2.97 14.03
N GLU A 186 -7.37 -4.16 13.65
CA GLU A 186 -7.47 -4.70 12.30
C GLU A 186 -8.88 -5.27 12.05
N VAL A 187 -9.66 -4.62 11.17
CA VAL A 187 -11.08 -4.93 10.97
C VAL A 187 -11.47 -5.28 9.54
N ASN A 188 -12.64 -5.89 9.38
CA ASN A 188 -13.33 -6.05 8.10
C ASN A 188 -14.74 -5.42 8.15
N ALA A 189 -15.38 -5.32 6.99
CA ALA A 189 -16.77 -4.85 6.86
C ALA A 189 -17.04 -3.47 7.50
N CYS A 190 -16.09 -2.53 7.43
CA CYS A 190 -16.31 -1.16 7.87
C CYS A 190 -17.32 -0.42 6.96
N PRO A 191 -17.81 0.77 7.34
CA PRO A 191 -18.77 1.53 6.53
C PRO A 191 -18.29 1.79 5.09
N ASN A 192 -16.99 2.00 4.89
CA ASN A 192 -16.44 2.20 3.54
C ASN A 192 -16.48 0.93 2.68
N CYS A 193 -16.46 -0.26 3.29
CA CYS A 193 -16.66 -1.53 2.56
C CYS A 193 -18.04 -1.58 1.88
N LEU A 194 -19.07 -1.00 2.49
CA LEU A 194 -20.43 -1.00 1.95
C LEU A 194 -20.58 -0.06 0.75
N ILE A 195 -19.84 1.05 0.76
CA ILE A 195 -19.83 2.03 -0.35
C ILE A 195 -19.07 1.44 -1.54
N THR A 196 -17.93 0.81 -1.27
CA THR A 196 -17.02 0.28 -2.30
C THR A 196 -17.44 -1.07 -2.89
N ASN A 197 -18.37 -1.79 -2.27
CA ASN A 197 -18.94 -3.03 -2.82
C ASN A 197 -20.11 -2.81 -3.81
N ASN A 198 -20.56 -1.56 -3.97
CA ASN A 198 -21.67 -1.19 -4.87
C ASN A 198 -21.21 -0.57 -6.21
N ASN A 199 -19.91 -0.58 -6.48
CA ASN A 199 -19.27 -0.20 -7.75
C ASN A 199 -18.47 -1.39 -8.31
#